data_AF-A0A137PAL6-F1
#
_entry.id   AF-A0A137PAL6-F1
#
_cell.length_a   1.000
_cell.length_b   1.000
_cell.length_c   1.000
_cell.angle_alpha   90.00
_cell.angle_beta   90.00
_cell.angle_gamma   90.00
#
_symmetry.space_group_name_H-M   'P 1'
#
loop_
_entity.id
_entity.type
_entity.pdbx_description
1 polymer ?
#
loop_
_entity_poly.entity_id
_entity_poly.type
_entity_poly.pdbx_seq_one_letter_code
_entity_poly.pdbx_strand_id
1 'polypeptide(L)'
;MPQKYLVGAFNVRHFSINKFQDGMDTQELLIKILRRYDIVFLQEVRDKEEPTSRDIMGGTSGAPVSVNSNLIARVVNKVSTPERRYDAVVSSPIGRTNHKERYVYLYRTDLFTPTSVHLFDDDVAGDIFEREPYSVKFRLNSNPSVELGILGVHIKPTEAVKEIGALPMVFDIVVKEFTKPQAQAPPPQPQPNYQYAPTPAPVARDKPEKKWYELLFSCLCGSPDDEDQPSNNYPMQPQQPPPQQYPPPPVSTTLIGPIIMGDLNAGKNYVSKKSQATLEVFTNSEKFKCLIDNDADTTVNTTNYAYDRIIVPSFQQSHFSEGKVYRFDEVFNLTREKALEVSDHYPVEVEVTVY
;
A
#
# COMPACT_ATOMS: atom_id res chain seq x y z
N MET A 1 20.18 -8.30 -16.71
CA MET A 1 20.80 -7.16 -15.98
C MET A 1 20.04 -7.05 -14.68
N PRO A 2 20.73 -6.96 -13.53
CA PRO A 2 20.07 -6.83 -12.25
C PRO A 2 19.19 -5.57 -12.22
N GLN A 3 17.95 -5.70 -11.74
CA GLN A 3 17.04 -4.59 -11.51
C GLN A 3 17.21 -4.11 -10.06
N LYS A 4 17.18 -2.80 -9.84
CA LYS A 4 17.34 -2.19 -8.52
C LYS A 4 16.12 -1.37 -8.15
N TYR A 5 15.73 -1.44 -6.89
CA TYR A 5 14.58 -0.72 -6.34
C TYR A 5 14.97 -0.01 -5.05
N LEU A 6 14.62 1.27 -4.93
CA LEU A 6 14.92 2.04 -3.72
C LEU A 6 13.78 1.89 -2.70
N VAL A 7 14.10 1.31 -1.55
CA VAL A 7 13.17 1.07 -0.44
C VAL A 7 13.60 1.92 0.76
N GLY A 8 12.65 2.52 1.46
CA GLY A 8 12.94 3.34 2.63
C GLY A 8 11.90 3.27 3.74
N ALA A 9 12.27 3.78 4.91
CA ALA A 9 11.36 4.04 6.02
C ALA A 9 11.54 5.48 6.50
N PHE A 10 10.45 6.14 6.85
CA PHE A 10 10.43 7.53 7.24
C PHE A 10 9.40 7.79 8.33
N ASN A 11 9.87 8.08 9.54
CA ASN A 11 9.05 8.73 10.55
C ASN A 11 8.83 10.20 10.16
N VAL A 12 7.62 10.54 9.74
CA VAL A 12 7.21 11.91 9.44
C VAL A 12 6.47 12.45 10.65
N ARG A 13 7.17 13.19 11.51
CA ARG A 13 6.62 13.68 12.78
C ARG A 13 5.23 14.27 12.61
N HIS A 14 4.26 13.68 13.28
CA HIS A 14 2.86 14.14 13.31
C HIS A 14 2.28 14.34 11.89
N PHE A 15 2.47 13.37 11.01
CA PHE A 15 2.04 13.48 9.63
C PHE A 15 0.52 13.58 9.55
N SER A 16 0.03 14.77 9.22
CA SER A 16 -1.39 15.12 9.25
C SER A 16 -1.75 15.94 8.02
N ILE A 17 -3.05 16.08 7.76
CA ILE A 17 -3.55 16.89 6.64
C ILE A 17 -3.06 18.34 6.68
N ASN A 18 -2.86 18.91 7.88
CA ASN A 18 -2.34 20.26 8.07
C ASN A 18 -0.87 20.37 7.67
N LYS A 19 -0.06 19.34 7.97
CA LYS A 19 1.34 19.28 7.53
C LYS A 19 1.45 19.11 6.01
N PHE A 20 0.50 18.41 5.40
CA PHE A 20 0.47 18.15 3.96
C PHE A 20 -0.54 19.04 3.20
N GLN A 21 -0.65 20.29 3.61
CA GLN A 21 -1.58 21.25 3.01
C GLN A 21 -1.04 21.83 1.70
N ASP A 22 -1.94 22.07 0.74
CA ASP A 22 -1.59 22.61 -0.57
C ASP A 22 -0.94 23.99 -0.47
N GLY A 23 0.19 24.16 -1.18
CA GLY A 23 0.93 25.42 -1.25
C GLY A 23 1.90 25.67 -0.09
N MET A 24 2.06 24.71 0.84
CA MET A 24 3.08 24.79 1.88
C MET A 24 4.42 24.21 1.40
N ASP A 25 5.52 24.89 1.73
CA ASP A 25 6.90 24.40 1.49
C ASP A 25 7.10 22.96 2.01
N THR A 26 6.54 22.65 3.18
CA THR A 26 6.59 21.30 3.79
C THR A 26 5.95 20.24 2.90
N GLN A 27 4.82 20.55 2.24
CA GLN A 27 4.18 19.62 1.31
C GLN A 27 5.08 19.38 0.09
N GLU A 28 5.64 20.45 -0.49
CA GLU A 28 6.52 20.34 -1.66
C GLU A 28 7.78 19.52 -1.35
N LEU A 29 8.39 19.74 -0.18
CA LEU A 29 9.54 18.97 0.28
C LEU A 29 9.17 17.51 0.49
N LEU A 30 8.06 17.22 1.17
CA LEU A 30 7.59 15.84 1.35
C LEU A 30 7.32 15.15 0.01
N ILE A 31 6.68 15.82 -0.96
CA ILE A 31 6.49 15.25 -2.31
C ILE A 31 7.83 14.89 -2.96
N LYS A 32 8.83 15.79 -2.89
CA LYS A 32 10.17 15.55 -3.45
C LYS A 32 10.88 14.37 -2.77
N ILE A 33 10.76 14.26 -1.45
CA ILE A 33 11.34 13.15 -0.67
C ILE A 33 10.65 11.84 -1.05
N LEU A 34 9.32 11.78 -0.97
CA LEU A 34 8.54 10.55 -1.19
C LEU A 34 8.68 10.02 -2.62
N ARG A 35 8.81 10.91 -3.63
CA ARG A 35 9.04 10.55 -5.02
C ARG A 35 10.42 9.91 -5.30
N ARG A 36 11.31 9.80 -4.32
CA ARG A 36 12.55 9.04 -4.50
C ARG A 36 12.28 7.54 -4.53
N TYR A 37 11.42 7.08 -3.64
CA TYR A 37 11.28 5.68 -3.30
C TYR A 37 10.39 4.92 -4.29
N ASP A 38 10.72 3.66 -4.54
CA ASP A 38 9.82 2.73 -5.19
C ASP A 38 8.83 2.12 -4.17
N ILE A 39 9.28 1.92 -2.92
CA ILE A 39 8.45 1.64 -1.75
C ILE A 39 8.97 2.44 -0.55
N VAL A 40 8.10 3.14 0.18
CA VAL A 40 8.46 3.80 1.44
C VAL A 40 7.44 3.50 2.54
N PHE A 41 7.95 3.10 3.70
CA PHE A 41 7.19 2.92 4.93
C PHE A 41 7.10 4.23 5.71
N LEU A 42 5.88 4.73 5.95
CA LEU A 42 5.61 5.98 6.65
C LEU A 42 5.00 5.70 8.01
N GLN A 43 5.52 6.39 9.02
CA GLN A 43 5.09 6.28 10.42
C GLN A 43 4.54 7.62 10.91
N GLU A 44 3.94 7.63 12.10
CA GLU A 44 3.28 8.80 12.70
C GLU A 44 2.17 9.41 11.85
N VAL A 45 1.53 8.60 10.99
CA VAL A 45 0.41 9.06 10.17
C VAL A 45 -0.82 9.23 11.06
N ARG A 46 -1.25 10.48 11.23
CA ARG A 46 -2.41 10.88 12.02
C ARG A 46 -3.50 11.36 11.08
N ASP A 47 -4.30 10.40 10.63
CA ASP A 47 -5.53 10.68 9.93
C ASP A 47 -6.71 10.63 10.91
N LYS A 48 -7.57 11.65 10.87
CA LYS A 48 -8.78 11.71 11.70
C LYS A 48 -9.93 10.93 11.06
N GLU A 49 -9.84 10.64 9.77
CA GLU A 49 -10.85 9.88 9.03
C GLU A 49 -10.48 8.39 8.98
N GLU A 50 -11.49 7.52 9.04
CA GLU A 50 -11.29 6.07 8.88
C GLU A 50 -11.05 5.74 7.40
N PRO A 51 -10.09 4.85 7.06
CA PRO A 51 -9.87 4.39 5.70
C PRO A 51 -11.13 3.70 5.22
N THR A 52 -11.54 4.04 4.01
CA THR A 52 -12.60 3.33 3.31
C THR A 52 -12.12 1.92 2.94
N SER A 53 -13.03 0.99 2.67
CA SER A 53 -12.67 -0.37 2.22
C SER A 53 -11.81 -0.39 0.95
N ARG A 54 -11.77 0.71 0.19
CA ARG A 54 -10.89 0.94 -0.97
C ARG A 54 -9.46 1.35 -0.59
N ASP A 55 -9.25 1.92 0.59
CA ASP A 55 -7.92 2.30 1.11
C ASP A 55 -7.19 1.09 1.74
N ILE A 56 -7.94 0.04 2.09
CA ILE A 56 -7.43 -1.20 2.71
C ILE A 56 -6.93 -2.19 1.64
N MET A 57 -7.44 -2.10 0.41
CA MET A 57 -6.97 -2.87 -0.75
C MET A 57 -6.82 -1.93 -1.94
N GLY A 58 -5.57 -1.56 -2.26
CA GLY A 58 -5.20 -0.64 -3.34
C GLY A 58 -6.10 -0.77 -4.56
N GLY A 59 -6.71 0.36 -4.95
CA GLY A 59 -7.83 0.41 -5.87
C GLY A 59 -7.52 -0.25 -7.22
N THR A 60 -8.21 -1.34 -7.54
CA THR A 60 -8.05 -2.14 -8.76
C THR A 60 -8.68 -1.52 -10.02
N SER A 61 -9.10 -0.26 -9.99
CA SER A 61 -9.73 0.38 -11.16
C SER A 61 -9.30 1.84 -11.24
N GLY A 62 -8.58 2.21 -12.31
CA GLY A 62 -8.04 3.54 -12.59
C GLY A 62 -9.06 4.68 -12.79
N ALA A 63 -10.09 4.76 -11.96
CA ALA A 63 -11.00 5.88 -11.84
C ALA A 63 -10.58 6.79 -10.66
N PRO A 64 -10.62 8.13 -10.80
CA PRO A 64 -10.42 9.02 -9.66
C PRO A 64 -11.55 8.83 -8.65
N VAL A 65 -11.22 8.49 -7.41
CA VAL A 65 -12.17 8.47 -6.30
C VAL A 65 -12.29 9.89 -5.74
N SER A 66 -13.49 10.45 -5.78
CA SER A 66 -13.85 11.72 -5.15
C SER A 66 -14.07 11.50 -3.65
N VAL A 67 -13.20 12.05 -2.81
CA VAL A 67 -13.48 12.26 -1.37
C VAL A 67 -12.83 13.57 -0.91
N ASN A 68 -13.61 14.37 -0.19
CA ASN A 68 -13.01 15.38 0.69
C ASN A 68 -12.14 14.63 1.72
N SER A 69 -10.86 15.00 1.78
CA SER A 69 -10.05 15.07 3.02
C SER A 69 -9.59 13.82 3.80
N ASN A 70 -9.23 12.70 3.16
CA ASN A 70 -8.25 11.79 3.79
C ASN A 70 -6.81 12.19 3.41
N LEU A 71 -5.87 12.17 4.37
CA LEU A 71 -4.48 12.57 4.16
C LEU A 71 -3.83 11.69 3.07
N ILE A 72 -4.16 10.40 3.08
CA ILE A 72 -3.51 9.38 2.27
C ILE A 72 -3.82 9.56 0.78
N ALA A 73 -5.09 9.77 0.39
CA ALA A 73 -5.41 10.03 -1.02
C ALA A 73 -4.77 11.33 -1.48
N ARG A 74 -4.66 12.37 -0.62
CA ARG A 74 -3.95 13.59 -0.98
C ARG A 74 -2.47 13.32 -1.26
N VAL A 75 -1.81 12.54 -0.41
CA VAL A 75 -0.41 12.13 -0.62
C VAL A 75 -0.28 11.36 -1.92
N VAL A 76 -1.06 10.30 -2.13
CA VAL A 76 -1.04 9.46 -3.35
C VAL A 76 -1.25 10.30 -4.61
N ASN A 77 -2.25 11.20 -4.60
CA ASN A 77 -2.53 12.07 -5.74
C ASN A 77 -1.40 13.05 -6.03
N LYS A 78 -0.77 13.62 -4.99
CA LYS A 78 0.32 14.60 -5.14
C LYS A 78 1.64 13.97 -5.53
N VAL A 79 1.95 12.78 -5.02
CA VAL A 79 3.21 12.08 -5.37
C VAL A 79 3.12 11.43 -6.75
N SER A 80 1.92 11.08 -7.23
CA SER A 80 1.73 10.47 -8.54
C SER A 80 1.94 11.47 -9.70
N THR A 81 2.45 10.97 -10.81
CA THR A 81 2.45 11.60 -12.14
C THR A 81 1.88 10.60 -13.16
N PRO A 82 1.56 11.01 -14.41
CA PRO A 82 1.16 10.07 -15.45
C PRO A 82 2.16 8.93 -15.68
N GLU A 83 3.46 9.21 -15.55
CA GLU A 83 4.56 8.27 -15.76
C GLU A 83 4.93 7.47 -14.51
N ARG A 84 4.64 8.00 -13.32
CA ARG A 84 4.99 7.39 -12.03
C ARG A 84 3.78 7.39 -11.12
N ARG A 85 3.03 6.29 -11.14
CA ARG A 85 1.82 6.13 -10.33
C ARG A 85 2.16 5.49 -8.99
N TYR A 86 1.64 6.09 -7.94
CA TYR A 86 1.70 5.55 -6.59
C TYR A 86 0.32 5.09 -6.13
N ASP A 87 0.33 4.17 -5.17
CA ASP A 87 -0.81 3.83 -4.33
C ASP A 87 -0.29 3.49 -2.92
N ALA A 88 -1.19 3.24 -1.97
CA ALA A 88 -0.87 2.99 -0.59
C ALA A 88 -1.51 1.71 -0.04
N VAL A 89 -0.82 1.08 0.91
CA VAL A 89 -1.35 0.05 1.79
C VAL A 89 -1.31 0.59 3.21
N VAL A 90 -2.45 0.60 3.90
CA VAL A 90 -2.68 1.37 5.14
C VAL A 90 -3.14 0.47 6.27
N SER A 91 -2.53 0.61 7.45
CA SER A 91 -2.98 -0.10 8.65
C SER A 91 -4.25 0.52 9.27
N SER A 92 -4.95 -0.26 10.08
CA SER A 92 -5.88 0.28 11.08
C SER A 92 -5.17 1.25 12.04
N PRO A 93 -5.87 2.12 12.79
CA PRO A 93 -5.26 2.92 13.83
C PRO A 93 -4.69 2.01 14.93
N ILE A 94 -3.42 2.19 15.25
CA ILE A 94 -2.68 1.43 16.25
C ILE A 94 -2.15 2.36 17.34
N GLY A 95 -2.03 1.84 18.57
CA GLY A 95 -1.75 2.63 19.77
C GLY A 95 -2.70 2.28 20.91
N ARG A 96 -2.16 2.09 22.11
CA ARG A 96 -2.95 1.69 23.31
C ARG A 96 -3.73 2.85 23.91
N THR A 97 -3.30 4.08 23.63
CA THR A 97 -3.94 5.30 24.12
C THR A 97 -4.85 5.92 23.06
N ASN A 98 -5.48 7.06 23.40
CA ASN A 98 -6.25 7.84 22.44
C ASN A 98 -5.39 8.50 21.35
N HIS A 99 -4.05 8.49 21.50
CA HIS A 99 -3.11 8.94 20.48
C HIS A 99 -2.73 7.75 19.59
N LYS A 100 -3.58 7.49 18.60
CA LYS A 100 -3.34 6.44 17.59
C LYS A 100 -2.61 6.98 16.37
N GLU A 101 -1.87 6.10 15.72
CA GLU A 101 -1.13 6.34 14.49
C GLU A 101 -1.52 5.28 13.46
N ARG A 102 -1.20 5.51 12.20
CA ARG A 102 -1.28 4.51 11.15
C ARG A 102 0.11 4.31 10.55
N TYR A 103 0.32 3.09 10.07
CA TYR A 103 1.40 2.78 9.17
C TYR A 103 0.92 2.81 7.73
N VAL A 104 1.76 3.35 6.84
CA VAL A 104 1.45 3.45 5.41
C VAL A 104 2.64 2.98 4.60
N TYR A 105 2.45 2.00 3.74
CA TYR A 105 3.39 1.71 2.65
C TYR A 105 2.92 2.44 1.40
N LEU A 106 3.68 3.45 0.97
CA LEU A 106 3.49 4.12 -0.31
C LEU A 106 4.37 3.43 -1.35
N TYR A 107 3.80 2.95 -2.46
CA TYR A 107 4.50 2.13 -3.43
C TYR A 107 4.14 2.50 -4.87
N ARG A 108 5.06 2.21 -5.80
CA ARG A 108 4.84 2.37 -7.23
C ARG A 108 4.02 1.23 -7.80
N THR A 109 2.84 1.54 -8.35
CA THR A 109 1.91 0.53 -8.89
C THR A 109 2.36 -0.05 -10.22
N ASP A 110 3.21 0.66 -10.95
CA ASP A 110 3.82 0.13 -12.17
C ASP A 110 4.89 -0.93 -11.87
N LEU A 111 5.49 -0.90 -10.67
CA LEU A 111 6.54 -1.83 -10.26
C LEU A 111 6.03 -2.98 -9.39
N PHE A 112 5.11 -2.70 -8.46
CA PHE A 112 4.74 -3.65 -7.41
C PHE A 112 3.23 -3.83 -7.29
N THR A 113 2.82 -5.05 -6.91
CA THR A 113 1.46 -5.37 -6.49
C THR A 113 1.50 -6.00 -5.09
N PRO A 114 0.81 -5.45 -4.07
CA PRO A 114 0.72 -6.12 -2.77
C PRO A 114 -0.05 -7.44 -2.88
N THR A 115 0.50 -8.52 -2.33
CA THR A 115 -0.07 -9.88 -2.38
C THR A 115 -0.43 -10.44 -1.00
N SER A 116 0.12 -9.87 0.07
CA SER A 116 -0.21 -10.22 1.45
C SER A 116 -0.01 -9.00 2.33
N VAL A 117 -0.96 -8.74 3.24
CA VAL A 117 -0.95 -7.61 4.17
C VAL A 117 -1.34 -8.16 5.53
N HIS A 118 -0.50 -7.95 6.54
CA HIS A 118 -0.74 -8.48 7.88
C HIS A 118 -0.28 -7.47 8.94
N LEU A 119 -1.24 -7.03 9.76
CA LEU A 119 -0.98 -6.38 11.03
C LEU A 119 -0.83 -7.47 12.08
N PHE A 120 0.29 -7.48 12.78
CA PHE A 120 0.58 -8.47 13.81
C PHE A 120 -0.47 -8.37 14.92
N ASP A 121 -1.08 -9.49 15.28
CA ASP A 121 -1.98 -9.58 16.41
C ASP A 121 -1.15 -9.83 17.67
N ASP A 122 -0.94 -8.78 18.46
CA ASP A 122 -0.13 -8.83 19.67
C ASP A 122 -0.94 -9.16 20.93
N ASP A 123 -2.27 -9.13 20.87
CA ASP A 123 -3.14 -9.50 21.99
C ASP A 123 -2.92 -10.97 22.37
N VAL A 124 -2.69 -11.82 21.36
CA VAL A 124 -2.36 -13.24 21.56
C VAL A 124 -0.89 -13.48 21.92
N ALA A 125 -0.02 -12.49 21.72
CA ALA A 125 1.42 -12.56 21.98
C ALA A 125 1.83 -11.87 23.29
N GLY A 126 0.86 -11.38 24.07
CA GLY A 126 1.07 -10.85 25.42
C GLY A 126 1.15 -9.33 25.50
N ASP A 127 0.59 -8.61 24.54
CA ASP A 127 0.52 -7.14 24.51
C ASP A 127 1.91 -6.53 24.78
N ILE A 128 2.86 -6.87 23.92
CA ILE A 128 4.26 -6.45 23.93
C ILE A 128 4.43 -5.04 23.38
N PHE A 129 3.82 -4.74 22.22
CA PHE A 129 3.99 -3.56 21.41
C PHE A 129 2.94 -2.50 21.69
N GLU A 130 3.35 -1.23 21.79
CA GLU A 130 2.42 -0.10 21.79
C GLU A 130 1.73 0.07 20.44
N ARG A 131 2.46 -0.25 19.36
CA ARG A 131 2.00 -0.19 17.97
C ARG A 131 2.46 -1.46 17.27
N GLU A 132 1.51 -2.30 16.93
CA GLU A 132 1.74 -3.65 16.44
C GLU A 132 2.47 -3.63 15.08
N PRO A 133 3.51 -4.46 14.87
CA PRO A 133 4.24 -4.51 13.61
C PRO A 133 3.35 -4.76 12.38
N TYR A 134 3.63 -4.09 11.26
CA TYR A 134 2.82 -4.17 10.05
C TYR A 134 3.64 -4.64 8.86
N SER A 135 3.24 -5.79 8.30
CA SER A 135 3.97 -6.46 7.24
C SER A 135 3.21 -6.48 5.92
N VAL A 136 3.92 -6.26 4.82
CA VAL A 136 3.39 -6.34 3.47
C VAL A 136 4.35 -7.11 2.58
N LYS A 137 3.80 -8.02 1.78
CA LYS A 137 4.50 -8.71 0.70
C LYS A 137 4.10 -8.10 -0.63
N PHE A 138 5.07 -7.71 -1.42
CA PHE A 138 4.92 -7.08 -2.72
C PHE A 138 5.44 -8.00 -3.82
N ARG A 139 4.60 -8.39 -4.75
CA ARG A 139 5.02 -9.08 -5.97
C ARG A 139 5.57 -8.07 -6.96
N LEU A 140 6.69 -8.41 -7.59
CA LEU A 140 7.27 -7.59 -8.64
C LEU A 140 6.51 -7.80 -9.97
N ASN A 141 6.05 -6.72 -10.59
CA ASN A 141 5.24 -6.79 -11.81
C ASN A 141 6.06 -7.26 -13.03
N SER A 142 7.34 -6.88 -13.10
CA SER A 142 8.26 -7.30 -14.17
C SER A 142 8.74 -8.74 -14.04
N ASN A 143 8.68 -9.32 -12.84
CA ASN A 143 8.98 -10.73 -12.57
C ASN A 143 8.06 -11.27 -11.47
N PRO A 144 6.87 -11.79 -11.83
CA PRO A 144 5.88 -12.28 -10.87
C PRO A 144 6.35 -13.45 -9.99
N SER A 145 7.50 -14.07 -10.29
CA SER A 145 8.11 -15.12 -9.47
C SER A 145 8.95 -14.57 -8.33
N VAL A 146 9.11 -13.25 -8.21
CA VAL A 146 9.85 -12.59 -7.14
C VAL A 146 8.90 -11.75 -6.31
N GLU A 147 8.96 -11.94 -5.00
CA GLU A 147 8.22 -11.15 -4.01
C GLU A 147 9.19 -10.50 -3.03
N LEU A 148 8.88 -9.28 -2.59
CA LEU A 148 9.62 -8.53 -1.59
C LEU A 148 8.76 -8.39 -0.33
N GLY A 149 9.25 -8.91 0.79
CA GLY A 149 8.61 -8.76 2.10
C GLY A 149 9.18 -7.59 2.88
N ILE A 150 8.32 -6.82 3.54
CA ILE A 150 8.72 -5.75 4.47
C ILE A 150 7.90 -5.88 5.76
N LEU A 151 8.58 -5.71 6.90
CA LEU A 151 8.04 -5.66 8.26
C LEU A 151 8.35 -4.28 8.86
N GLY A 152 7.33 -3.45 8.96
CA GLY A 152 7.42 -2.07 9.41
C GLY A 152 7.11 -1.95 10.90
N VAL A 153 7.90 -1.14 11.61
CA VAL A 153 7.77 -0.93 13.06
C VAL A 153 8.00 0.54 13.46
N HIS A 154 7.34 0.97 14.53
CA HIS A 154 7.59 2.23 15.22
C HIS A 154 7.60 1.97 16.73
N ILE A 155 8.79 1.72 17.26
CA ILE A 155 9.00 1.17 18.59
C ILE A 155 8.81 2.25 19.65
N LYS A 156 8.11 1.92 20.75
CA LYS A 156 7.93 2.86 21.87
C LYS A 156 9.26 3.14 22.57
N PRO A 157 9.68 4.40 22.71
CA PRO A 157 11.01 4.72 23.25
C PRO A 157 11.27 4.16 24.66
N THR A 158 10.27 4.22 25.55
CA THR A 158 10.41 3.73 26.94
C THR A 158 10.42 2.21 27.05
N GLU A 159 9.93 1.50 26.03
CA GLU A 159 9.85 0.03 25.98
C GLU A 159 10.78 -0.55 24.90
N ALA A 160 11.71 0.24 24.36
CA ALA A 160 12.46 -0.12 23.16
C ALA A 160 13.21 -1.45 23.29
N VAL A 161 13.84 -1.71 24.44
CA VAL A 161 14.52 -3.00 24.69
C VAL A 161 13.54 -4.17 24.64
N LYS A 162 12.34 -4.02 25.21
CA LYS A 162 11.31 -5.06 25.25
C LYS A 162 10.75 -5.33 23.85
N GLU A 163 10.30 -4.28 23.16
CA GLU A 163 9.68 -4.40 21.84
C GLU A 163 10.68 -4.87 20.78
N ILE A 164 11.91 -4.33 20.74
CA ILE A 164 12.96 -4.82 19.83
C ILE A 164 13.31 -6.28 20.12
N GLY A 165 13.33 -6.66 21.39
CA GLY A 165 13.60 -8.04 21.82
C GLY A 165 12.59 -9.06 21.29
N ALA A 166 11.36 -8.63 20.95
CA ALA A 166 10.32 -9.49 20.40
C ALA A 166 10.35 -9.60 18.86
N LEU A 167 11.07 -8.70 18.16
CA LEU A 167 11.11 -8.69 16.69
C LEU A 167 11.60 -9.99 16.03
N PRO A 168 12.55 -10.78 16.59
CA PRO A 168 12.93 -12.06 16.00
C PRO A 168 11.76 -13.06 15.90
N MET A 169 10.89 -13.08 16.91
CA MET A 169 9.69 -13.92 16.93
C MET A 169 8.67 -13.45 15.91
N VAL A 170 8.42 -12.13 15.84
CA VAL A 170 7.53 -11.55 14.82
C VAL A 170 8.05 -11.82 13.42
N PHE A 171 9.36 -11.69 13.19
CA PHE A 171 10.01 -11.99 11.93
C PHE A 171 9.73 -13.44 11.49
N ASP A 172 9.90 -14.42 12.38
CA ASP A 172 9.65 -15.83 12.06
C ASP A 172 8.16 -16.09 11.75
N ILE A 173 7.23 -15.38 12.40
CA ILE A 173 5.80 -15.44 12.11
C ILE A 173 5.50 -14.86 10.72
N VAL A 174 6.07 -13.71 10.39
CA VAL A 174 5.89 -13.05 9.09
C VAL A 174 6.48 -13.89 7.96
N VAL A 175 7.66 -14.50 8.16
CA VAL A 175 8.24 -15.45 7.18
C VAL A 175 7.28 -16.62 6.93
N LYS A 176 6.69 -17.20 7.99
CA LYS A 176 5.71 -18.27 7.85
C LYS A 176 4.46 -17.79 7.10
N GLU A 177 3.94 -16.61 7.43
CA GLU A 177 2.79 -16.02 6.74
C GLU A 177 3.07 -15.84 5.24
N PHE A 178 4.22 -15.25 4.91
CA PHE A 178 4.61 -14.96 3.53
C PHE A 178 4.91 -16.21 2.69
N THR A 179 5.23 -17.33 3.33
CA THR A 179 5.54 -18.60 2.66
C THR A 179 4.38 -19.59 2.66
N LYS A 180 3.23 -19.23 3.25
CA LYS A 180 2.01 -20.04 3.13
C LYS A 180 1.66 -20.22 1.64
N PRO A 181 1.39 -21.46 1.18
CA PRO A 181 0.85 -21.68 -0.14
C PRO A 181 -0.42 -20.84 -0.30
N GLN A 182 -0.52 -20.04 -1.36
CA GLN A 182 -1.77 -19.36 -1.67
C GLN A 182 -2.86 -20.42 -1.81
N ALA A 183 -3.92 -20.32 -1.00
CA ALA A 183 -5.11 -21.11 -1.23
C ALA A 183 -5.57 -20.85 -2.66
N GLN A 184 -5.84 -21.90 -3.44
CA GLN A 184 -6.46 -21.75 -4.74
C GLN A 184 -7.74 -20.95 -4.53
N ALA A 185 -7.83 -19.76 -5.14
CA ALA A 185 -9.10 -19.04 -5.16
C ALA A 185 -10.14 -20.00 -5.75
N PRO A 186 -11.33 -20.16 -5.12
CA PRO A 186 -12.38 -20.94 -5.74
C PRO A 186 -12.60 -20.34 -7.15
N PRO A 187 -12.75 -21.19 -8.19
CA PRO A 187 -12.98 -20.69 -9.54
C PRO A 187 -14.15 -19.72 -9.50
N PRO A 188 -14.08 -18.58 -10.23
CA PRO A 188 -15.15 -17.60 -10.24
C PRO A 188 -16.47 -18.33 -10.51
N GLN A 189 -17.39 -18.26 -9.56
CA GLN A 189 -18.74 -18.79 -9.74
C GLN A 189 -19.30 -18.16 -11.02
N PRO A 190 -19.88 -18.94 -11.95
CA PRO A 190 -20.42 -18.38 -13.18
C PRO A 190 -21.41 -17.28 -12.82
N GLN A 191 -21.06 -16.03 -13.15
CA GLN A 191 -22.01 -14.94 -12.97
C GLN A 191 -23.14 -15.14 -13.97
N PRO A 192 -24.42 -15.09 -13.55
CA PRO A 192 -25.52 -15.12 -14.51
C PRO A 192 -25.35 -13.95 -15.47
N ASN A 193 -25.20 -14.26 -16.75
CA ASN A 193 -25.12 -13.29 -17.83
C ASN A 193 -26.51 -12.65 -18.00
N TYR A 194 -26.78 -11.57 -17.27
CA TYR A 194 -27.92 -10.71 -17.57
C TYR A 194 -27.55 -9.82 -18.76
N GLN A 195 -27.82 -10.32 -19.97
CA GLN A 195 -27.90 -9.42 -21.13
C GLN A 195 -29.11 -8.52 -20.92
N TYR A 196 -28.86 -7.22 -20.68
CA TYR A 196 -29.91 -6.22 -20.77
C TYR A 196 -30.44 -6.23 -22.21
N ALA A 197 -31.74 -6.49 -22.37
CA ALA A 197 -32.41 -6.26 -23.63
C ALA A 197 -32.15 -4.80 -24.08
N PRO A 198 -31.93 -4.54 -25.38
CA PRO A 198 -31.74 -3.18 -25.86
C PRO A 198 -32.92 -2.33 -25.42
N THR A 199 -32.61 -1.20 -24.77
CA THR A 199 -33.59 -0.19 -24.39
C THR A 199 -34.32 0.27 -25.66
N PRO A 200 -35.67 0.22 -25.69
CA PRO A 200 -36.42 0.78 -26.81
C PRO A 200 -36.05 2.26 -26.99
N ALA A 201 -35.98 2.70 -28.25
CA ALA A 201 -35.73 4.10 -28.58
C ALA A 201 -36.67 5.04 -27.81
N PRO A 202 -36.22 6.25 -27.42
CA PRO A 202 -37.04 7.18 -26.66
C PRO A 202 -38.28 7.56 -27.48
N VAL A 203 -39.45 7.16 -26.98
CA VAL A 203 -40.74 7.59 -27.51
C VAL A 203 -40.84 9.11 -27.30
N ALA A 204 -41.16 9.83 -28.37
CA ALA A 204 -41.35 11.27 -28.35
C ALA A 204 -42.37 11.66 -27.26
N ARG A 205 -42.04 12.71 -26.50
CA ARG A 205 -42.94 13.32 -25.52
C ARG A 205 -44.03 14.08 -26.26
N ASP A 206 -45.30 13.70 -26.05
CA ASP A 206 -46.42 14.59 -26.36
C ASP A 206 -46.89 15.36 -25.11
N LYS A 207 -47.12 16.65 -25.34
CA LYS A 207 -47.61 17.67 -24.40
C LYS A 207 -49.08 17.43 -24.01
N PRO A 208 -49.57 18.00 -22.89
CA PRO A 208 -50.91 17.70 -22.41
C PRO A 208 -52.03 18.53 -23.09
N GLU A 209 -53.16 17.84 -23.26
CA GLU A 209 -54.56 18.28 -23.43
C GLU A 209 -55.02 19.02 -24.70
N LYS A 210 -55.99 18.42 -25.43
CA LYS A 210 -57.41 18.87 -25.49
C LYS A 210 -58.34 17.99 -26.37
N LYS A 211 -59.33 17.38 -25.70
CA LYS A 211 -60.80 17.36 -25.92
C LYS A 211 -61.51 17.03 -27.27
N TRP A 212 -62.09 15.82 -27.31
CA TRP A 212 -63.45 15.32 -27.70
C TRP A 212 -64.32 15.80 -28.89
N TYR A 213 -63.96 16.73 -29.78
CA TYR A 213 -64.81 16.98 -30.98
C TYR A 213 -64.05 17.51 -32.20
N GLU A 214 -63.47 16.65 -33.04
CA GLU A 214 -63.29 16.94 -34.48
C GLU A 214 -63.24 15.60 -35.25
N LEU A 215 -64.43 15.01 -35.44
CA LEU A 215 -64.75 14.25 -36.64
C LEU A 215 -65.03 15.26 -37.75
N LEU A 216 -64.54 15.05 -38.97
CA LEU A 216 -65.32 15.15 -40.24
C LEU A 216 -64.46 14.90 -41.51
N PHE A 217 -64.98 14.01 -42.38
CA PHE A 217 -64.64 13.64 -43.79
C PHE A 217 -63.36 12.81 -44.06
N SER A 218 -63.45 11.47 -44.23
CA SER A 218 -63.83 10.64 -45.41
C SER A 218 -62.76 10.63 -46.54
N CYS A 219 -62.38 9.54 -47.23
CA CYS A 219 -63.01 8.24 -47.53
C CYS A 219 -61.96 7.21 -48.06
N LEU A 220 -62.20 5.92 -47.77
CA LEU A 220 -61.94 4.67 -48.57
C LEU A 220 -60.47 4.32 -48.90
N CYS A 221 -59.95 3.11 -48.67
CA CYS A 221 -60.46 1.79 -49.06
C CYS A 221 -59.86 0.64 -48.20
N GLY A 222 -60.66 -0.41 -47.96
CA GLY A 222 -60.25 -1.83 -48.00
C GLY A 222 -59.30 -2.40 -46.92
N SER A 223 -59.84 -3.27 -46.07
CA SER A 223 -59.17 -4.40 -45.42
C SER A 223 -60.18 -5.56 -45.43
N PRO A 224 -59.81 -6.84 -45.24
CA PRO A 224 -58.51 -7.36 -44.77
C PRO A 224 -57.95 -8.47 -45.68
N ASP A 225 -56.69 -8.84 -45.51
CA ASP A 225 -56.29 -10.25 -45.52
C ASP A 225 -54.98 -10.42 -44.75
N ASP A 226 -55.04 -11.33 -43.79
CA ASP A 226 -53.94 -11.94 -43.08
C ASP A 226 -53.02 -12.67 -44.08
N GLU A 227 -51.72 -12.43 -44.02
CA GLU A 227 -50.73 -13.46 -44.37
C GLU A 227 -49.65 -13.53 -43.28
N ASP A 228 -49.73 -14.64 -42.55
CA ASP A 228 -48.71 -15.21 -41.70
C ASP A 228 -47.36 -15.33 -42.45
N GLN A 229 -46.35 -14.61 -41.96
CA GLN A 229 -44.95 -14.92 -42.26
C GLN A 229 -44.39 -15.81 -41.13
N PRO A 230 -43.82 -16.99 -41.45
CA PRO A 230 -43.29 -17.89 -40.43
C PRO A 230 -42.05 -17.29 -39.76
N SER A 231 -42.08 -17.21 -38.44
CA SER A 231 -40.91 -16.92 -37.63
C SER A 231 -39.89 -18.05 -37.79
N ASN A 232 -38.72 -17.73 -38.33
CA ASN A 232 -37.57 -18.63 -38.34
C ASN A 232 -37.06 -18.83 -36.91
N ASN A 233 -37.62 -19.81 -36.20
CA ASN A 233 -37.06 -20.34 -34.97
C ASN A 233 -35.93 -21.31 -35.29
N TYR A 234 -34.70 -20.80 -35.40
CA TYR A 234 -33.51 -21.65 -35.23
C TYR A 234 -33.25 -21.81 -33.73
N PRO A 235 -33.00 -23.04 -33.22
CA PRO A 235 -32.60 -23.21 -31.83
C PRO A 235 -31.22 -22.57 -31.63
N MET A 236 -31.17 -21.54 -30.78
CA MET A 236 -29.92 -20.98 -30.26
C MET A 236 -29.12 -22.10 -29.61
N GLN A 237 -27.93 -22.40 -30.13
CA GLN A 237 -27.01 -23.32 -29.47
C GLN A 237 -26.29 -22.59 -28.34
N PRO A 238 -26.12 -23.23 -27.17
CA PRO A 238 -25.25 -22.69 -26.13
C PRO A 238 -23.83 -22.60 -26.69
N GLN A 239 -23.31 -21.38 -26.82
CA GLN A 239 -21.88 -21.21 -27.09
C GLN A 239 -21.12 -21.82 -25.91
N GLN A 240 -20.16 -22.70 -26.22
CA GLN A 240 -19.24 -23.17 -25.18
C GLN A 240 -18.57 -21.94 -24.57
N PRO A 241 -18.53 -21.83 -23.22
CA PRO A 241 -17.75 -20.79 -22.60
C PRO A 241 -16.31 -20.90 -23.11
N PRO A 242 -15.57 -19.78 -23.26
CA PRO A 242 -14.16 -19.84 -23.59
C PRO A 242 -13.48 -20.83 -22.64
N PRO A 243 -12.49 -21.62 -23.12
CA PRO A 243 -11.82 -22.60 -22.28
C PRO A 243 -11.44 -21.94 -20.95
N GLN A 244 -11.90 -22.52 -19.84
CA GLN A 244 -11.48 -22.06 -18.51
C GLN A 244 -9.95 -22.05 -18.52
N GLN A 245 -9.37 -20.86 -18.50
CA GLN A 245 -7.95 -20.73 -18.21
C GLN A 245 -7.80 -21.13 -16.75
N TYR A 246 -7.41 -22.39 -16.53
CA TYR A 246 -6.95 -22.82 -15.23
C TYR A 246 -5.88 -21.81 -14.78
N PRO A 247 -5.96 -21.27 -13.55
CA PRO A 247 -4.88 -20.43 -13.06
C PRO A 247 -3.58 -21.22 -13.22
N PRO A 248 -2.50 -20.59 -13.71
CA PRO A 248 -1.23 -21.27 -13.82
C PRO A 248 -0.89 -21.91 -12.47
N PRO A 249 -0.27 -23.10 -12.45
CA PRO A 249 0.15 -23.72 -11.21
C PRO A 249 0.94 -22.71 -10.38
N PRO A 250 0.82 -22.74 -9.04
CA PRO A 250 1.49 -21.76 -8.18
C PRO A 250 2.97 -21.74 -8.54
N VAL A 251 3.41 -20.61 -9.11
CA VAL A 251 4.80 -20.41 -9.48
C VAL A 251 5.57 -20.40 -8.16
N SER A 252 6.63 -21.20 -8.06
CA SER A 252 7.53 -21.12 -6.90
C SER A 252 8.05 -19.69 -6.83
N THR A 253 7.66 -18.95 -5.79
CA THR A 253 8.08 -17.56 -5.61
C THR A 253 9.38 -17.52 -4.81
N THR A 254 10.31 -16.68 -5.25
CA THR A 254 11.48 -16.29 -4.47
C THR A 254 11.08 -15.10 -3.61
N LEU A 255 11.07 -15.28 -2.28
CA LEU A 255 10.87 -14.19 -1.33
C LEU A 255 12.22 -13.54 -0.99
N ILE A 256 12.34 -12.23 -1.21
CA ILE A 256 13.42 -11.38 -0.71
C ILE A 256 12.91 -10.67 0.55
N GLY A 257 13.66 -10.73 1.65
CA GLY A 257 13.24 -10.25 2.96
C GLY A 257 12.60 -11.35 3.83
N PRO A 258 11.80 -10.99 4.86
CA PRO A 258 11.32 -9.64 5.16
C PRO A 258 12.43 -8.65 5.55
N ILE A 259 12.33 -7.40 5.09
CA ILE A 259 13.13 -6.29 5.61
C ILE A 259 12.43 -5.76 6.87
N ILE A 260 13.10 -5.76 8.03
CA ILE A 260 12.59 -5.05 9.21
C ILE A 260 13.05 -3.60 9.12
N MET A 261 12.12 -2.64 9.17
CA MET A 261 12.50 -1.22 9.07
C MET A 261 11.56 -0.26 9.80
N GLY A 262 12.11 0.89 10.18
CA GLY A 262 11.37 2.00 10.79
C GLY A 262 12.16 2.68 11.91
N ASP A 263 11.46 3.49 12.70
CA ASP A 263 11.99 4.11 13.91
C ASP A 263 11.96 3.10 15.05
N LEU A 264 13.11 2.49 15.33
CA LEU A 264 13.24 1.52 16.40
C LEU A 264 13.54 2.16 17.75
N ASN A 265 13.80 3.48 17.80
CA ASN A 265 14.37 4.13 18.98
C ASN A 265 15.63 3.38 19.48
N ALA A 266 16.39 2.75 18.58
CA ALA A 266 17.44 1.78 18.91
C ALA A 266 18.77 2.39 19.35
N GLY A 267 18.74 3.52 20.08
CA GLY A 267 19.94 4.28 20.41
C GLY A 267 19.92 4.93 21.79
N LYS A 268 21.11 5.18 22.32
CA LYS A 268 21.42 6.03 23.49
C LYS A 268 20.48 5.83 24.69
N ASN A 269 19.57 6.78 24.89
CA ASN A 269 18.75 6.90 26.10
C ASN A 269 17.68 5.81 26.18
N TYR A 270 17.31 5.25 25.03
CA TYR A 270 16.29 4.20 24.95
C TYR A 270 16.93 2.81 24.89
N VAL A 271 18.01 2.67 24.12
CA VAL A 271 18.77 1.42 24.03
C VAL A 271 20.27 1.70 24.18
N SER A 272 20.81 1.35 25.35
CA SER A 272 22.24 1.45 25.63
C SER A 272 23.04 0.44 24.80
N LYS A 273 24.37 0.66 24.62
CA LYS A 273 25.25 -0.33 23.97
C LYS A 273 25.20 -1.71 24.65
N LYS A 274 25.03 -1.74 25.99
CA LYS A 274 24.88 -2.98 26.75
C LYS A 274 23.57 -3.70 26.40
N SER A 275 22.47 -2.95 26.29
CA SER A 275 21.17 -3.49 25.89
C SER A 275 21.17 -3.94 24.42
N GLN A 276 21.80 -3.18 23.51
CA GLN A 276 21.96 -3.60 22.12
C GLN A 276 22.69 -4.96 22.02
N ALA A 277 23.71 -5.18 22.85
CA ALA A 277 24.45 -6.44 22.92
C ALA A 277 23.64 -7.63 23.48
N THR A 278 22.38 -7.45 23.89
CA THR A 278 21.47 -8.54 24.28
C THR A 278 20.35 -8.78 23.28
N LEU A 279 20.21 -7.93 22.26
CA LEU A 279 19.09 -7.99 21.31
C LEU A 279 19.50 -8.79 20.06
N GLU A 280 18.80 -9.89 19.80
CA GLU A 280 19.14 -10.85 18.74
C GLU A 280 19.25 -10.18 17.35
N VAL A 281 18.38 -9.20 17.05
CA VAL A 281 18.41 -8.46 15.78
C VAL A 281 19.73 -7.69 15.53
N PHE A 282 20.52 -7.45 16.59
CA PHE A 282 21.84 -6.81 16.51
C PHE A 282 23.01 -7.77 16.76
N THR A 283 22.78 -8.94 17.36
CA THR A 283 23.85 -9.86 17.79
C THR A 283 23.91 -11.15 16.99
N ASN A 284 22.77 -11.64 16.46
CA ASN A 284 22.71 -12.87 15.68
C ASN A 284 23.05 -12.58 14.21
N SER A 285 24.35 -12.45 13.91
CA SER A 285 24.83 -12.14 12.56
C SER A 285 24.54 -13.21 11.51
N GLU A 286 24.22 -14.44 11.91
CA GLU A 286 23.81 -15.51 10.99
C GLU A 286 22.37 -15.33 10.49
N LYS A 287 21.51 -14.71 11.31
CA LYS A 287 20.10 -14.46 10.99
C LYS A 287 19.85 -13.04 10.48
N PHE A 288 20.45 -12.05 11.12
CA PHE A 288 20.15 -10.64 10.88
C PHE A 288 21.40 -9.80 10.57
N LYS A 289 21.25 -8.91 9.59
CA LYS A 289 22.22 -7.87 9.27
C LYS A 289 21.55 -6.51 9.37
N CYS A 290 21.95 -5.71 10.36
CA CYS A 290 21.58 -4.29 10.41
C CYS A 290 22.43 -3.53 9.39
N LEU A 291 21.76 -2.79 8.50
CA LEU A 291 22.37 -2.02 7.41
C LEU A 291 22.61 -0.56 7.77
N ILE A 292 21.96 -0.05 8.82
CA ILE A 292 22.19 1.31 9.35
C ILE A 292 23.15 1.21 10.53
N ASP A 293 24.31 1.84 10.41
CA ASP A 293 25.36 1.82 11.42
C ASP A 293 24.90 2.39 12.77
N ASN A 294 25.48 1.89 13.85
CA ASN A 294 25.17 2.34 15.22
C ASN A 294 25.57 3.80 15.49
N ASP A 295 26.49 4.33 14.69
CA ASP A 295 26.99 5.71 14.78
C ASP A 295 26.36 6.62 13.70
N ALA A 296 25.38 6.12 12.93
CA ALA A 296 24.62 6.95 11.99
C ALA A 296 23.75 7.97 12.73
N ASP A 297 23.56 9.15 12.11
CA ASP A 297 22.64 10.16 12.60
C ASP A 297 21.32 10.09 11.82
N THR A 298 20.27 9.54 12.42
CA THR A 298 18.94 9.47 11.79
C THR A 298 18.01 10.58 12.27
N THR A 299 18.51 11.56 13.03
CA THR A 299 17.70 12.63 13.62
C THR A 299 18.05 14.00 13.08
N VAL A 300 17.06 14.84 12.79
CA VAL A 300 17.24 16.23 12.36
C VAL A 300 17.59 17.13 13.53
N ASN A 301 17.20 16.73 14.74
CA ASN A 301 17.43 17.49 15.97
C ASN A 301 18.95 17.60 16.30
N THR A 302 19.33 18.27 17.39
CA THR A 302 20.73 18.40 17.84
C THR A 302 21.36 17.10 18.32
N THR A 303 20.56 16.03 18.37
CA THR A 303 20.99 14.68 18.69
C THR A 303 21.71 14.06 17.49
N ASN A 304 22.61 13.10 17.76
CA ASN A 304 23.24 12.29 16.71
C ASN A 304 23.03 10.82 17.08
N TYR A 305 21.82 10.32 16.78
CA TYR A 305 21.32 9.03 17.26
C TYR A 305 20.83 8.16 16.11
N ALA A 306 21.25 6.88 16.10
CA ALA A 306 20.80 5.86 15.14
C ALA A 306 19.50 5.21 15.63
N TYR A 307 18.40 5.96 15.61
CA TYR A 307 17.09 5.46 16.03
C TYR A 307 16.43 4.61 14.95
N ASP A 308 16.45 5.10 13.71
CA ASP A 308 15.85 4.46 12.56
C ASP A 308 16.78 3.38 12.00
N ARG A 309 16.25 2.18 11.73
CA ARG A 309 17.06 1.03 11.31
C ARG A 309 16.45 0.33 10.10
N ILE A 310 17.34 -0.35 9.37
CA ILE A 310 17.00 -1.32 8.33
C ILE A 310 17.75 -2.60 8.69
N ILE A 311 17.04 -3.70 8.88
CA ILE A 311 17.59 -5.00 9.26
C ILE A 311 17.08 -6.03 8.27
N VAL A 312 17.99 -6.78 7.66
CA VAL A 312 17.69 -7.75 6.60
C VAL A 312 18.12 -9.16 7.00
N PRO A 313 17.58 -10.21 6.36
CA PRO A 313 18.05 -11.57 6.57
C PRO A 313 19.49 -11.72 6.06
N SER A 314 20.43 -12.13 6.92
CA SER A 314 21.86 -12.18 6.57
C SER A 314 22.15 -13.09 5.37
N PHE A 315 21.45 -14.22 5.26
CA PHE A 315 21.60 -15.15 4.15
C PHE A 315 21.19 -14.57 2.78
N GLN A 316 20.47 -13.43 2.78
CA GLN A 316 20.07 -12.71 1.56
C GLN A 316 20.81 -11.38 1.39
N GLN A 317 21.87 -11.11 2.16
CA GLN A 317 22.58 -9.82 2.15
C GLN A 317 23.01 -9.37 0.73
N SER A 318 23.32 -10.30 -0.17
CA SER A 318 23.70 -10.00 -1.57
C SER A 318 22.62 -9.28 -2.40
N HIS A 319 21.37 -9.27 -1.95
CA HIS A 319 20.29 -8.50 -2.56
C HIS A 319 20.25 -7.04 -2.08
N PHE A 320 20.98 -6.66 -1.05
CA PHE A 320 20.85 -5.35 -0.41
C PHE A 320 22.14 -4.55 -0.54
N SER A 321 22.03 -3.26 -0.88
CA SER A 321 23.13 -2.32 -0.73
C SER A 321 23.44 -2.06 0.75
N GLU A 322 24.48 -1.29 1.01
CA GLU A 322 24.62 -0.61 2.30
C GLU A 322 23.41 0.30 2.55
N GLY A 323 22.99 0.39 3.81
CA GLY A 323 21.93 1.30 4.23
C GLY A 323 22.44 2.74 4.30
N LYS A 324 21.56 3.70 4.02
CA LYS A 324 21.90 5.13 4.02
C LYS A 324 20.87 5.93 4.78
N VAL A 325 21.31 7.06 5.31
CA VAL A 325 20.41 8.11 5.83
C VAL A 325 20.24 9.17 4.76
N TYR A 326 19.00 9.46 4.38
CA TYR A 326 18.70 10.52 3.43
C TYR A 326 18.59 11.87 4.13
N ARG A 327 19.73 12.58 4.19
CA ARG A 327 19.87 13.93 4.75
C ARG A 327 19.21 14.99 3.88
N PHE A 328 17.87 15.04 3.91
CA PHE A 328 17.09 15.97 3.08
C PHE A 328 17.38 17.44 3.40
N ASP A 329 17.84 17.74 4.61
CA ASP A 329 18.34 19.05 5.02
C ASP A 329 19.54 19.48 4.16
N GLU A 330 20.51 18.60 4.00
CA GLU A 330 21.71 18.84 3.20
C GLU A 330 21.37 18.89 1.70
N VAL A 331 20.52 17.97 1.23
CA VAL A 331 20.14 17.88 -0.19
C VAL A 331 19.37 19.11 -0.65
N PHE A 332 18.48 19.65 0.18
CA PHE A 332 17.68 20.83 -0.15
C PHE A 332 18.24 22.13 0.44
N ASN A 333 19.45 22.08 1.04
CA ASN A 333 20.11 23.20 1.70
C ASN A 333 19.18 23.96 2.67
N LEU A 334 18.51 23.21 3.55
CA LEU A 334 17.57 23.72 4.53
C LEU A 334 18.29 24.14 5.81
N THR A 335 17.80 25.18 6.47
CA THR A 335 18.15 25.40 7.88
C THR A 335 17.51 24.29 8.72
N ARG A 336 18.07 24.04 9.91
CA ARG A 336 17.50 23.03 10.83
C ARG A 336 16.05 23.33 11.17
N GLU A 337 15.67 24.60 11.34
CA GLU A 337 14.30 25.01 11.65
C GLU A 337 13.34 24.56 10.53
N LYS A 338 13.70 24.80 9.26
CA LYS A 338 12.92 24.34 8.11
C LYS A 338 12.90 22.82 7.98
N ALA A 339 14.01 22.16 8.27
CA ALA A 339 14.06 20.70 8.25
C ALA A 339 13.11 20.09 9.31
N LEU A 340 13.05 20.68 10.52
CA LEU A 340 12.14 20.27 11.59
C LEU A 340 10.65 20.47 11.27
N GLU A 341 10.31 21.38 10.34
CA GLU A 341 8.94 21.50 9.83
C GLU A 341 8.53 20.23 9.04
N VAL A 342 9.48 19.62 8.32
CA VAL A 342 9.29 18.35 7.60
C VAL A 342 9.19 17.20 8.60
N SER A 343 10.25 16.92 9.34
CA SER A 343 10.29 15.89 10.39
C SER A 343 11.48 16.13 11.32
N ASP A 344 11.48 15.52 12.50
CA ASP A 344 12.66 15.40 13.36
C ASP A 344 13.48 14.13 13.13
N HIS A 345 13.07 13.28 12.19
CA HIS A 345 13.81 12.12 11.69
C HIS A 345 14.20 12.30 10.23
N TYR A 346 15.28 11.65 9.80
CA TYR A 346 15.62 11.46 8.39
C TYR A 346 15.10 10.10 7.90
N PRO A 347 14.72 9.97 6.62
CA PRO A 347 14.49 8.65 6.05
C PRO A 347 15.76 7.80 6.09
N VAL A 348 15.60 6.51 6.38
CA VAL A 348 16.62 5.49 6.13
C VAL A 348 16.26 4.72 4.86
N GLU A 349 17.25 4.41 4.03
CA GLU A 349 17.04 3.83 2.70
C GLU A 349 18.05 2.75 2.31
N VAL A 350 17.63 1.84 1.44
CA VAL A 350 18.43 0.74 0.89
C VAL A 350 18.02 0.45 -0.55
N GLU A 351 18.98 0.14 -1.43
CA GLU A 351 18.68 -0.43 -2.76
C GLU A 351 18.53 -1.95 -2.65
N VAL A 352 17.43 -2.48 -3.16
CA VAL A 352 17.17 -3.91 -3.31
C VAL A 352 17.45 -4.33 -4.74
N THR A 353 18.33 -5.31 -4.93
CA THR A 353 18.75 -5.85 -6.23
C THR A 353 18.07 -7.18 -6.50
N VAL A 354 17.38 -7.30 -7.63
CA VAL A 354 16.79 -8.53 -8.15
C VAL A 354 17.60 -8.98 -9.36
N TYR A 355 18.12 -10.21 -9.32
CA TYR A 355 19.05 -10.76 -10.33
C TYR A 355 18.36 -11.45 -11.49
#